data_AF-A0A924H3G4-F1
#
_entry.id   AF-A0A924H3G4-F1
#
_cell.length_a   1.000
_cell.length_b   1.000
_cell.length_c   1.000
_cell.angle_alpha   90.00
_cell.angle_beta   90.00
_cell.angle_gamma   90.00
#
_symmetry.space_group_name_H-M   'P 1'
#
loop_
_entity.id
_entity.type
_entity.pdbx_description
1 polymer ?
#
loop_
_entity_poly.entity_id
_entity_poly.type
_entity_poly.pdbx_seq_one_letter_code
_entity_poly.pdbx_strand_id
1 'polypeptide(L)'
;MSEKTERPTEHRIRKAREDGQVAKSKDFTQALLIGALFGYTVVMAGDIFKTMGEMVALPGQLYGMNFKDAVAIALSALTRKAVELLVPYILLVIVIGVFGETIQTGLLLSFKALMPKGDKLNPVTNLQQMFTMKNLVEFIKSCLKVIFLMFLVYFVVRDSMDTMIKIPLAGIGAAGLALGEMMRILTINTFICFAMIAVFDLAWQRYSYIKGLMMSMEEIKQEYKQMEGDPHVKGHRKELAREIAMGEMVENTRKASVVVTNPTHVAVGLFFEDGKTPLPVVVCKGEGAIAEAIKRVAEEEGIPVLQNVPLARALLTTAQLGQYIPSELIEPVAELLMALRRMTEEPNDGEEDFDG
;
A
#
# COMPACT_ATOMS: atom_id res chain seq x y z
N MET A 1 14.54 14.54 22.82
CA MET A 1 13.83 14.11 21.60
C MET A 1 14.70 14.49 20.42
N SER A 2 15.13 13.50 19.62
CA SER A 2 15.90 13.77 18.40
C SER A 2 15.06 14.64 17.44
N GLU A 3 15.66 15.69 16.88
CA GLU A 3 14.96 16.59 15.96
C GLU A 3 14.62 15.86 14.66
N LYS A 4 13.41 16.09 14.13
CA LYS A 4 12.90 15.42 12.93
C LYS A 4 13.40 16.14 11.68
N THR A 5 14.62 15.83 11.26
CA THR A 5 15.29 16.48 10.12
C THR A 5 15.30 15.62 8.86
N GLU A 6 15.10 14.31 8.99
CA GLU A 6 15.24 13.37 7.87
C GLU A 6 13.96 13.25 7.04
N ARG A 7 14.13 13.00 5.74
CA ARG A 7 13.01 12.80 4.82
C ARG A 7 12.23 11.52 5.19
N PRO A 8 10.89 11.52 5.07
CA PRO A 8 10.09 10.33 5.32
C PRO A 8 10.45 9.18 4.37
N THR A 9 10.48 7.96 4.89
CA THR A 9 10.58 6.74 4.10
C THR A 9 9.31 6.51 3.27
N GLU A 10 9.40 5.70 2.20
CA GLU A 10 8.22 5.33 1.41
C GLU A 10 7.16 4.61 2.23
N HIS A 11 7.59 3.79 3.19
CA HIS A 11 6.69 3.08 4.09
C HIS A 11 5.88 4.05 4.97
N ARG A 12 6.51 5.08 5.54
CA ARG A 12 5.80 6.11 6.30
C ARG A 12 4.80 6.90 5.45
N ILE A 13 5.17 7.24 4.20
CA ILE A 13 4.25 7.91 3.26
C ILE A 13 3.05 7.00 2.95
N ARG A 14 3.28 5.71 2.70
CA ARG A 14 2.21 4.74 2.42
C ARG A 14 1.28 4.58 3.62
N LYS A 15 1.82 4.45 4.82
CA LYS A 15 1.04 4.35 6.06
C LYS A 15 0.21 5.61 6.31
N ALA A 16 0.79 6.79 6.12
CA ALA A 16 0.05 8.05 6.21
C ALA A 16 -1.13 8.09 5.21
N ARG A 17 -0.89 7.65 3.97
CA ARG A 17 -1.95 7.50 2.95
C ARG A 17 -3.03 6.51 3.38
N GLU A 18 -2.68 5.33 3.86
CA GLU A 18 -3.64 4.32 4.37
C GLU A 18 -4.51 4.86 5.51
N ASP A 19 -3.93 5.69 6.38
CA ASP A 19 -4.64 6.37 7.47
C ASP A 19 -5.47 7.58 7.00
N GLY A 20 -5.49 7.87 5.69
CA GLY A 20 -6.25 8.94 5.06
C GLY A 20 -5.57 10.31 5.10
N GLN A 21 -4.30 10.38 5.49
CA GLN A 21 -3.53 11.62 5.52
C GLN A 21 -2.83 11.85 4.17
N VAL A 22 -3.29 12.88 3.45
CA VAL A 22 -2.74 13.30 2.16
C VAL A 22 -2.58 14.81 2.07
N ALA A 23 -1.61 15.26 1.29
CA ALA A 23 -1.51 16.65 0.89
C ALA A 23 -2.69 17.01 -0.02
N LYS A 24 -3.54 17.94 0.42
CA LYS A 24 -4.68 18.43 -0.36
C LYS A 24 -4.78 19.94 -0.23
N SER A 25 -4.79 20.62 -1.38
CA SER A 25 -5.10 22.03 -1.53
C SER A 25 -6.56 22.19 -1.91
N LYS A 26 -7.31 22.91 -1.06
CA LYS A 26 -8.70 23.28 -1.38
C LYS A 26 -8.72 24.32 -2.49
N ASP A 27 -7.74 25.22 -2.47
CA ASP A 27 -7.65 26.33 -3.41
C ASP A 27 -7.37 25.84 -4.84
N PHE A 28 -6.61 24.76 -5.00
CA PHE A 28 -6.39 24.10 -6.30
C PHE A 28 -7.68 23.57 -6.91
N THR A 29 -8.46 22.77 -6.16
CA THR A 29 -9.75 22.27 -6.66
C THR A 29 -10.70 23.43 -7.01
N GLN A 30 -10.74 24.46 -6.16
CA GLN A 30 -11.56 25.66 -6.41
C GLN A 30 -11.14 26.41 -7.68
N ALA A 31 -9.85 26.60 -7.91
CA ALA A 31 -9.36 27.28 -9.11
C ALA A 31 -9.68 26.50 -10.39
N LEU A 32 -9.57 25.17 -10.37
CA LEU A 32 -9.99 24.32 -11.50
C LEU A 32 -11.49 24.45 -11.79
N LEU A 33 -12.33 24.40 -10.74
CA LEU A 33 -13.77 24.57 -10.88
C LEU A 33 -14.14 25.95 -11.42
N ILE A 34 -13.55 27.00 -10.87
CA ILE A 34 -13.76 28.37 -11.35
C ILE A 34 -13.36 28.47 -12.82
N GLY A 35 -12.17 28.00 -13.18
CA GLY A 35 -11.70 28.02 -14.57
C GLY A 35 -12.60 27.27 -15.54
N ALA A 36 -13.08 26.09 -15.15
CA ALA A 36 -13.97 25.28 -15.98
C ALA A 36 -15.36 25.91 -16.14
N LEU A 37 -15.98 26.36 -15.04
CA LEU A 37 -17.32 26.96 -15.07
C LEU A 37 -17.32 28.29 -15.80
N PHE A 38 -16.31 29.13 -15.54
CA PHE A 38 -16.17 30.42 -16.20
C PHE A 38 -15.78 30.26 -17.66
N GLY A 39 -14.83 29.38 -17.97
CA GLY A 39 -14.46 29.06 -19.34
C GLY A 39 -15.66 28.57 -20.16
N TYR A 40 -16.44 27.64 -19.62
CA TYR A 40 -17.68 27.17 -20.24
C TYR A 40 -18.67 28.33 -20.46
N THR A 41 -18.89 29.16 -19.45
CA THR A 41 -19.82 30.29 -19.53
C THR A 41 -19.41 31.29 -20.61
N VAL A 42 -18.11 31.60 -20.73
CA VAL A 42 -17.60 32.52 -21.75
C VAL A 42 -17.77 31.94 -23.15
N VAL A 43 -17.43 30.65 -23.35
CA VAL A 43 -17.53 30.01 -24.67
C VAL A 43 -18.99 29.83 -25.11
N MET A 44 -19.88 29.49 -24.17
CA MET A 44 -21.32 29.25 -24.45
C MET A 44 -22.19 30.49 -24.22
N ALA A 45 -21.60 31.67 -23.98
CA ALA A 45 -22.34 32.87 -23.58
C ALA A 45 -23.49 33.22 -24.56
N GLY A 46 -23.23 33.10 -25.86
CA GLY A 46 -24.23 33.37 -26.90
C GLY A 46 -25.43 32.43 -26.84
N ASP A 47 -25.19 31.13 -26.71
CA ASP A 47 -26.24 30.10 -26.64
C ASP A 47 -27.03 30.20 -25.33
N ILE A 48 -26.34 30.49 -24.22
CA ILE A 48 -26.98 30.75 -22.92
C ILE A 48 -27.89 31.97 -23.04
N PHE A 49 -27.39 33.09 -23.57
CA PHE A 49 -28.17 34.31 -23.70
C PHE A 49 -29.38 34.13 -24.63
N LYS A 50 -29.19 33.44 -25.77
CA LYS A 50 -30.28 33.08 -26.68
C LYS A 50 -31.34 32.23 -25.99
N THR A 51 -30.93 31.20 -25.26
CA THR A 51 -31.85 30.30 -24.55
C THR A 51 -32.61 31.04 -23.45
N MET A 52 -31.95 31.92 -22.68
CA MET A 52 -32.63 32.76 -21.69
C MET A 52 -33.63 33.72 -22.35
N GLY A 53 -33.27 34.30 -23.50
CA GLY A 53 -34.18 35.14 -24.29
C GLY A 53 -35.42 34.37 -24.77
N GLU A 54 -35.23 33.15 -25.27
CA GLU A 54 -36.34 32.26 -25.65
C GLU A 54 -37.26 31.96 -24.46
N MET A 55 -36.69 31.71 -23.27
CA MET A 55 -37.47 31.46 -22.05
C MET A 55 -38.30 32.68 -21.62
N VAL A 56 -37.74 33.89 -21.72
CA VAL A 56 -38.46 35.14 -21.40
C VAL A 56 -39.55 35.44 -22.43
N ALA A 57 -39.30 35.16 -23.71
CA ALA A 57 -40.27 35.41 -24.78
C ALA A 57 -41.40 34.38 -24.85
N LEU A 58 -41.17 33.17 -24.32
CA LEU A 58 -42.10 32.04 -24.44
C LEU A 58 -43.53 32.35 -23.97
N PRO A 59 -43.79 32.99 -22.81
CA PRO A 59 -45.16 33.30 -22.40
C PRO A 59 -45.90 34.20 -23.39
N GLY A 60 -45.18 35.14 -24.03
CA GLY A 60 -45.75 36.02 -25.06
C GLY A 60 -46.15 35.27 -26.33
N GLN A 61 -45.44 34.18 -26.67
CA GLN A 61 -45.78 33.34 -27.82
C GLN A 61 -47.02 32.48 -27.60
N LEU A 62 -47.42 32.27 -26.35
CA LEU A 62 -48.59 31.49 -25.98
C LEU A 62 -49.84 32.36 -25.79
N TYR A 63 -49.74 33.65 -26.11
CA TYR A 63 -50.85 34.60 -26.00
C TYR A 63 -52.02 34.19 -26.91
N GLY A 64 -53.22 34.15 -26.35
CA GLY A 64 -54.45 33.76 -27.05
C GLY A 64 -54.82 32.28 -26.96
N MET A 65 -53.97 31.42 -26.38
CA MET A 65 -54.34 30.03 -26.06
C MET A 65 -55.13 29.92 -24.75
N ASN A 66 -55.83 28.79 -24.58
CA ASN A 66 -56.43 28.44 -23.30
C ASN A 66 -55.36 28.36 -22.22
N PHE A 67 -55.63 28.93 -21.04
CA PHE A 67 -54.68 29.00 -19.94
C PHE A 67 -54.12 27.63 -19.54
N LYS A 68 -54.96 26.58 -19.48
CA LYS A 68 -54.50 25.24 -19.06
C LYS A 68 -53.49 24.65 -20.04
N ASP A 69 -53.75 24.78 -21.34
CA ASP A 69 -52.88 24.25 -22.39
C ASP A 69 -51.59 25.08 -22.49
N ALA A 70 -51.71 26.41 -22.42
CA ALA A 70 -50.56 27.32 -22.41
C ALA A 70 -49.62 27.05 -21.23
N VAL A 71 -50.16 26.82 -20.02
CA VAL A 71 -49.34 26.51 -18.84
C VAL A 71 -48.63 25.16 -19.00
N ALA A 72 -49.31 24.13 -19.52
CA ALA A 72 -48.67 22.83 -19.73
C ALA A 72 -47.50 22.91 -20.73
N ILE A 73 -47.70 23.63 -21.85
CA ILE A 73 -46.64 23.88 -22.84
C ILE A 73 -45.51 24.70 -22.23
N ALA A 74 -45.82 25.81 -21.57
CA ALA A 74 -44.83 26.67 -20.94
C ALA A 74 -43.99 25.92 -19.92
N LEU A 75 -44.62 25.16 -19.03
CA LEU A 75 -43.93 24.40 -17.99
C LEU A 75 -42.98 23.36 -18.62
N SER A 76 -43.48 22.56 -19.58
CA SER A 76 -42.65 21.53 -20.22
C SER A 76 -41.45 22.13 -20.97
N ALA A 77 -41.65 23.22 -21.72
CA ALA A 77 -40.60 23.90 -22.45
C ALA A 77 -39.60 24.60 -21.52
N LEU A 78 -40.06 25.32 -20.50
CA LEU A 78 -39.19 26.00 -19.53
C LEU A 78 -38.38 24.99 -18.71
N THR A 79 -38.99 23.89 -18.27
CA THR A 79 -38.27 22.82 -17.57
C THR A 79 -37.19 22.21 -18.48
N ARG A 80 -37.52 21.92 -19.75
CA ARG A 80 -36.53 21.39 -20.69
C ARG A 80 -35.36 22.36 -20.89
N LYS A 81 -35.63 23.64 -21.14
CA LYS A 81 -34.59 24.67 -21.33
C LYS A 81 -33.75 24.88 -20.06
N ALA A 82 -34.37 24.84 -18.89
CA ALA A 82 -33.66 24.91 -17.61
C ALA A 82 -32.72 23.71 -17.41
N VAL A 83 -33.17 22.50 -17.77
CA VAL A 83 -32.33 21.29 -17.73
C VAL A 83 -31.18 21.39 -18.74
N GLU A 84 -31.44 21.82 -19.98
CA GLU A 84 -30.41 22.03 -21.00
C GLU A 84 -29.33 23.04 -20.55
N LEU A 85 -29.73 24.09 -19.82
CA LEU A 85 -28.79 25.07 -19.25
C LEU A 85 -28.02 24.52 -18.05
N LEU A 86 -28.67 23.82 -17.11
CA LEU A 86 -28.08 23.42 -15.83
C LEU A 86 -27.23 22.15 -15.90
N VAL A 87 -27.64 21.16 -16.71
CA VAL A 87 -26.96 19.85 -16.78
C VAL A 87 -25.47 19.98 -17.11
N PRO A 88 -25.04 20.79 -18.09
CA PRO A 88 -23.62 20.97 -18.38
C PRO A 88 -22.82 21.51 -17.19
N TYR A 89 -23.37 22.48 -16.43
CA TYR A 89 -22.70 22.99 -15.23
C TYR A 89 -22.58 21.92 -14.14
N ILE A 90 -23.63 21.14 -13.90
CA ILE A 90 -23.61 20.05 -12.93
C ILE A 90 -22.56 19.01 -13.32
N LEU A 91 -22.53 18.60 -14.59
CA LEU A 91 -21.55 17.66 -15.11
C LEU A 91 -20.12 18.20 -14.98
N LEU A 92 -19.90 19.48 -15.28
CA LEU A 92 -18.59 20.12 -15.09
C LEU A 92 -18.16 20.08 -13.62
N VAL A 93 -19.04 20.43 -12.67
CA VAL A 93 -18.71 20.38 -11.24
C VAL A 93 -18.36 18.96 -10.81
N ILE A 94 -19.13 17.96 -11.23
CA ILE A 94 -18.88 16.55 -10.89
C ILE A 94 -17.54 16.10 -11.48
N VAL A 95 -17.34 16.28 -12.79
CA VAL A 95 -16.15 15.80 -13.49
C VAL A 95 -14.90 16.50 -12.98
N ILE A 96 -14.90 17.84 -12.93
CA ILE A 96 -13.73 18.63 -12.51
C ILE A 96 -13.49 18.48 -11.00
N GLY A 97 -14.54 18.38 -10.19
CA GLY A 97 -14.43 18.11 -8.76
C GLY A 97 -13.77 16.77 -8.50
N VAL A 98 -14.28 15.68 -9.09
CA VAL A 98 -13.69 14.34 -8.95
C VAL A 98 -12.26 14.29 -9.50
N PHE A 99 -12.04 14.86 -10.67
CA PHE A 99 -10.72 14.90 -11.32
C PHE A 99 -9.70 15.70 -10.51
N GLY A 100 -10.08 16.89 -10.02
CA GLY A 100 -9.22 17.75 -9.21
C GLY A 100 -8.83 17.13 -7.88
N GLU A 101 -9.73 16.37 -7.26
CA GLU A 101 -9.44 15.59 -6.04
C GLU A 101 -8.53 14.40 -6.33
N THR A 102 -8.80 13.68 -7.44
CA THR A 102 -8.04 12.50 -7.85
C THR A 102 -6.60 12.85 -8.24
N ILE A 103 -6.37 13.97 -8.94
CA ILE A 103 -5.01 14.43 -9.27
C ILE A 103 -4.17 14.71 -8.01
N GLN A 104 -4.79 15.29 -6.98
CA GLN A 104 -4.07 15.68 -5.78
C GLN A 104 -3.74 14.49 -4.88
N THR A 105 -4.70 13.60 -4.71
CA THR A 105 -4.63 12.55 -3.68
C THR A 105 -4.37 11.16 -4.27
N GLY A 106 -4.57 10.97 -5.57
CA GLY A 106 -4.74 9.67 -6.20
C GLY A 106 -6.11 9.07 -5.88
N LEU A 107 -6.41 7.90 -6.46
CA LEU A 107 -7.53 7.08 -5.99
C LEU A 107 -7.18 6.51 -4.62
N LEU A 108 -7.72 7.12 -3.56
CA LEU A 108 -7.44 6.73 -2.19
C LEU A 108 -8.73 6.38 -1.46
N LEU A 109 -8.97 5.08 -1.31
CA LEU A 109 -10.07 4.52 -0.52
C LEU A 109 -9.52 4.11 0.86
N SER A 110 -9.70 4.96 1.87
CA SER A 110 -9.35 4.64 3.25
C SER A 110 -10.61 4.33 4.07
N PHE A 111 -10.88 3.05 4.29
CA PHE A 111 -11.96 2.60 5.19
C PHE A 111 -11.74 3.05 6.65
N LYS A 112 -10.47 3.18 7.07
CA LYS A 112 -10.10 3.69 8.40
C LYS A 112 -10.49 5.16 8.62
N ALA A 113 -10.46 5.98 7.57
CA ALA A 113 -10.86 7.38 7.66
C ALA A 113 -12.38 7.57 7.85
N LEU A 114 -13.17 6.58 7.40
CA LEU A 114 -14.64 6.55 7.50
C LEU A 114 -15.13 6.02 8.86
N MET A 115 -14.30 5.35 9.65
CA MET A 115 -14.69 4.90 10.98
C MET A 115 -14.88 6.09 11.93
N PRO A 116 -15.99 6.15 12.70
CA PRO A 116 -16.20 7.19 13.70
C PRO A 116 -15.15 7.05 14.81
N LYS A 117 -14.22 8.00 14.86
CA LYS A 117 -13.24 8.11 15.96
C LYS A 117 -13.87 8.94 17.07
N GLY A 118 -13.93 8.40 18.30
CA GLY A 118 -14.50 9.10 19.47
C GLY A 118 -13.92 10.51 19.68
N ASP A 119 -12.64 10.70 19.36
CA ASP A 119 -11.97 12.00 19.45
C ASP A 119 -12.55 13.08 18.51
N LYS A 120 -13.14 12.69 17.37
CA LYS A 120 -13.77 13.64 16.43
C LYS A 120 -15.10 14.18 16.94
N LEU A 121 -15.71 13.56 17.96
CA LEU A 121 -16.99 13.96 18.53
C LEU A 121 -16.85 14.91 19.74
N ASN A 122 -15.64 15.17 20.22
CA ASN A 122 -15.42 16.09 21.33
C ASN A 122 -15.44 17.55 20.83
N PRO A 123 -16.43 18.38 21.24
CA PRO A 123 -16.54 19.76 20.77
C PRO A 123 -15.38 20.65 21.25
N VAL A 124 -14.78 20.36 22.41
CA VAL A 124 -13.65 21.14 22.96
C VAL A 124 -12.38 20.92 22.12
N THR A 125 -12.12 19.67 21.74
CA THR A 125 -10.96 19.32 20.89
C THR A 125 -11.12 19.89 19.49
N ASN A 126 -12.34 19.91 18.94
CA ASN A 126 -12.61 20.56 17.65
C ASN A 126 -12.39 22.08 17.73
N LEU A 127 -12.84 22.75 18.79
CA LEU A 127 -12.59 24.19 19.02
C LEU A 127 -11.10 24.51 19.10
N GLN A 128 -10.31 23.70 19.82
CA GLN A 128 -8.85 23.87 19.85
C GLN A 128 -8.21 23.64 18.47
N GLN A 129 -8.72 22.67 17.70
CA GLN A 129 -8.27 22.45 16.32
C GLN A 129 -8.59 23.64 15.40
N MET A 130 -9.69 24.36 15.64
CA MET A 130 -10.02 25.60 14.90
C MET A 130 -8.95 26.68 15.08
N PHE A 131 -8.30 26.76 16.25
CA PHE A 131 -7.23 27.74 16.56
C PHE A 131 -5.81 27.24 16.25
N THR A 132 -5.65 26.28 15.35
CA THR A 132 -4.33 25.86 14.88
C THR A 132 -3.71 26.87 13.91
N MET A 133 -2.38 26.95 13.88
CA MET A 133 -1.65 27.81 12.92
C MET A 133 -2.05 27.54 11.47
N LYS A 134 -2.40 26.29 11.14
CA LYS A 134 -2.91 25.92 9.82
C LYS A 134 -4.20 26.68 9.48
N ASN A 135 -5.17 26.70 10.39
CA ASN A 135 -6.45 27.37 10.17
C ASN A 135 -6.33 28.90 10.16
N LEU A 136 -5.40 29.47 10.95
CA LEU A 136 -5.10 30.90 10.88
C LEU A 136 -4.57 31.30 9.50
N VAL A 137 -3.67 30.50 8.91
CA VAL A 137 -3.17 30.73 7.54
C VAL A 137 -4.31 30.63 6.52
N GLU A 138 -5.20 29.64 6.62
CA GLU A 138 -6.39 29.52 5.77
C GLU A 138 -7.33 30.73 5.88
N PHE A 139 -7.52 31.24 7.10
CA PHE A 139 -8.32 32.44 7.35
C PHE A 139 -7.70 33.68 6.69
N ILE A 140 -6.40 33.91 6.89
CA ILE A 140 -5.68 35.04 6.27
C ILE A 140 -5.78 34.96 4.75
N LYS A 141 -5.55 33.78 4.14
CA LYS A 141 -5.73 33.59 2.69
C LYS A 141 -7.15 33.96 2.24
N SER A 142 -8.16 33.58 3.02
CA SER A 142 -9.56 33.89 2.70
C SER A 142 -9.83 35.39 2.77
N CYS A 143 -9.33 36.09 3.78
CA CYS A 143 -9.40 37.55 3.86
C CYS A 143 -8.72 38.23 2.67
N LEU A 144 -7.51 37.77 2.29
CA LEU A 144 -6.79 38.31 1.13
C LEU A 144 -7.58 38.14 -0.17
N LYS A 145 -8.23 36.99 -0.38
CA LYS A 145 -9.10 36.77 -1.55
C LYS A 145 -10.27 37.74 -1.58
N VAL A 146 -10.92 37.98 -0.44
CA VAL A 146 -12.05 38.90 -0.34
C VAL A 146 -11.61 40.34 -0.62
N ILE A 147 -10.51 40.78 -0.01
CA ILE A 147 -9.94 42.10 -0.23
C ILE A 147 -9.58 42.28 -1.71
N PHE A 148 -8.91 41.30 -2.30
CA PHE A 148 -8.59 41.31 -3.73
C PHE A 148 -9.85 41.45 -4.60
N LEU A 149 -10.87 40.61 -4.36
CA LEU A 149 -12.13 40.67 -5.12
C LEU A 149 -12.83 42.03 -4.97
N MET A 150 -12.83 42.60 -3.76
CA MET A 150 -13.40 43.92 -3.50
C MET A 150 -12.71 44.99 -4.34
N PHE A 151 -11.37 45.03 -4.35
CA PHE A 151 -10.62 45.97 -5.17
C PHE A 151 -10.82 45.72 -6.66
N LEU A 152 -10.80 44.47 -7.10
CA LEU A 152 -11.00 44.10 -8.50
C LEU A 152 -12.37 44.59 -9.01
N VAL A 153 -13.44 44.30 -8.26
CA VAL A 153 -14.79 44.76 -8.61
C VAL A 153 -14.85 46.28 -8.61
N TYR A 154 -14.29 46.94 -7.60
CA TYR A 154 -14.25 48.40 -7.54
C TYR A 154 -13.57 49.01 -8.77
N PHE A 155 -12.39 48.54 -9.16
CA PHE A 155 -11.67 49.05 -10.33
C PHE A 155 -12.41 48.76 -11.64
N VAL A 156 -12.90 47.53 -11.84
CA VAL A 156 -13.64 47.20 -13.07
C VAL A 156 -14.90 48.05 -13.20
N VAL A 157 -15.65 48.25 -12.12
CA VAL A 157 -16.84 49.11 -12.13
C VAL A 157 -16.44 50.55 -12.42
N ARG A 158 -15.43 51.09 -11.71
CA ARG A 158 -14.93 52.46 -11.91
C ARG A 158 -14.51 52.71 -13.36
N ASP A 159 -13.67 51.83 -13.92
CA ASP A 159 -13.13 51.98 -15.26
C ASP A 159 -14.21 51.81 -16.33
N SER A 160 -15.29 51.08 -16.00
CA SER A 160 -16.43 50.89 -16.89
C SER A 160 -17.48 52.01 -16.80
N MET A 161 -17.39 52.94 -15.84
CA MET A 161 -18.36 54.04 -15.68
C MET A 161 -18.48 54.91 -16.93
N ASP A 162 -17.36 55.23 -17.57
CA ASP A 162 -17.36 56.03 -18.80
C ASP A 162 -18.13 55.35 -19.94
N THR A 163 -18.06 54.02 -20.01
CA THR A 163 -18.82 53.23 -20.97
C THR A 163 -20.29 53.19 -20.58
N MET A 164 -20.59 52.98 -19.29
CA MET A 164 -21.97 52.91 -18.79
C MET A 164 -22.77 54.19 -19.02
N ILE A 165 -22.16 55.35 -18.78
CA ILE A 165 -22.83 56.66 -18.97
C ILE A 165 -23.22 56.89 -20.43
N LYS A 166 -22.49 56.28 -21.39
CA LYS A 166 -22.74 56.42 -22.83
C LYS A 166 -23.75 55.40 -23.38
N ILE A 167 -24.11 54.35 -22.62
CA ILE A 167 -25.05 53.31 -23.05
C ILE A 167 -26.40 53.88 -23.55
N PRO A 168 -27.05 54.85 -22.86
CA PRO A 168 -28.33 55.40 -23.32
C PRO A 168 -28.25 56.03 -24.72
N LEU A 169 -27.07 56.52 -25.13
CA LEU A 169 -26.84 57.12 -26.44
C LEU A 169 -26.63 56.06 -27.55
N ALA A 170 -26.22 54.85 -27.19
CA ALA A 170 -25.88 53.77 -28.11
C ALA A 170 -26.98 52.70 -28.25
N GLY A 171 -28.04 52.78 -27.45
CA GLY A 171 -29.18 51.85 -27.46
C GLY A 171 -28.98 50.58 -26.64
N ILE A 172 -30.06 49.81 -26.46
CA ILE A 172 -30.11 48.62 -25.56
C ILE A 172 -29.11 47.53 -25.96
N GLY A 173 -28.83 47.35 -27.26
CA GLY A 173 -27.84 46.36 -27.73
C GLY A 173 -26.42 46.64 -27.23
N ALA A 174 -26.05 47.92 -27.08
CA ALA A 174 -24.75 48.33 -26.55
C ALA A 174 -24.61 48.00 -25.05
N ALA A 175 -25.72 47.96 -24.31
CA ALA A 175 -25.72 47.59 -22.90
C ALA A 175 -25.25 46.13 -22.70
N GLY A 176 -25.72 45.21 -23.55
CA GLY A 176 -25.33 43.80 -23.50
C GLY A 176 -23.83 43.60 -23.77
N LEU A 177 -23.28 44.32 -24.75
CA LEU A 177 -21.86 44.26 -25.08
C LEU A 177 -20.98 44.83 -23.96
N ALA A 178 -21.37 45.98 -23.38
CA ALA A 178 -20.65 46.59 -22.27
C ALA A 178 -20.65 45.68 -21.02
N LEU A 179 -21.81 45.12 -20.66
CA LEU A 179 -21.91 44.17 -19.53
C LEU A 179 -21.13 42.88 -19.81
N GLY A 180 -21.16 42.38 -21.04
CA GLY A 180 -20.39 41.21 -21.46
C GLY A 180 -18.88 41.41 -21.28
N GLU A 181 -18.35 42.56 -21.71
CA GLU A 181 -16.93 42.86 -21.55
C GLU A 181 -16.53 43.03 -20.09
N MET A 182 -17.35 43.69 -19.27
CA MET A 182 -17.13 43.78 -17.82
C MET A 182 -17.06 42.40 -17.17
N MET A 183 -18.03 41.54 -17.48
CA MET A 183 -18.07 40.17 -16.96
C MET A 183 -16.85 39.38 -17.42
N ARG A 184 -16.41 39.55 -18.66
CA ARG A 184 -15.19 38.93 -19.19
C ARG A 184 -13.94 39.38 -18.42
N ILE A 185 -13.78 40.68 -18.19
CA ILE A 185 -12.64 41.24 -17.44
C ILE A 185 -12.65 40.73 -15.99
N LEU A 186 -13.79 40.76 -15.31
CA LEU A 186 -13.92 40.23 -13.94
C LEU A 186 -13.54 38.75 -13.91
N THR A 187 -14.10 37.97 -14.80
CA THR A 187 -13.91 36.52 -14.90
C THR A 187 -12.44 36.16 -15.07
N ILE A 188 -11.74 36.78 -16.03
CA ILE A 188 -10.34 36.48 -16.34
C ILE A 188 -9.43 36.88 -15.16
N ASN A 189 -9.60 38.09 -14.62
CA ASN A 189 -8.75 38.57 -13.53
C ASN A 189 -8.98 37.79 -12.23
N THR A 190 -10.23 37.44 -11.91
CA THR A 190 -10.55 36.56 -10.79
C THR A 190 -9.90 35.20 -10.97
N PHE A 191 -10.02 34.59 -12.16
CA PHE A 191 -9.40 33.30 -12.44
C PHE A 191 -7.88 33.34 -12.28
N ILE A 192 -7.20 34.34 -12.85
CA ILE A 192 -5.73 34.49 -12.73
C ILE A 192 -5.31 34.60 -11.27
N CYS A 193 -5.99 35.44 -10.48
CA CYS A 193 -5.68 35.59 -9.06
C CYS A 193 -5.87 34.29 -8.27
N PHE A 194 -7.01 33.63 -8.46
CA PHE A 194 -7.32 32.38 -7.76
C PHE A 194 -6.38 31.26 -8.20
N ALA A 195 -5.99 31.21 -9.46
CA ALA A 195 -4.98 30.29 -9.97
C ALA A 195 -3.61 30.52 -9.32
N MET A 196 -3.16 31.78 -9.18
CA MET A 196 -1.91 32.10 -8.48
C MET A 196 -1.95 31.67 -7.01
N ILE A 197 -3.04 31.96 -6.31
CA ILE A 197 -3.23 31.55 -4.90
C ILE A 197 -3.25 30.03 -4.79
N ALA A 198 -3.92 29.35 -5.72
CA ALA A 198 -3.99 27.89 -5.77
C ALA A 198 -2.62 27.25 -5.97
N VAL A 199 -1.77 27.80 -6.84
CA VAL A 199 -0.41 27.29 -7.05
C VAL A 199 0.42 27.43 -5.78
N PHE A 200 0.35 28.59 -5.12
CA PHE A 200 1.04 28.81 -3.84
C PHE A 200 0.53 27.86 -2.75
N ASP A 201 -0.79 27.72 -2.61
CA ASP A 201 -1.39 26.80 -1.64
C ASP A 201 -1.01 25.35 -1.93
N LEU A 202 -1.03 24.91 -3.18
CA LEU A 202 -0.61 23.56 -3.55
C LEU A 202 0.84 23.27 -3.15
N ALA A 203 1.75 24.21 -3.40
CA ALA A 203 3.15 24.10 -2.99
C ALA A 203 3.28 24.06 -1.46
N TRP A 204 2.58 24.95 -0.75
CA TRP A 204 2.59 25.03 0.70
C TRP A 204 2.02 23.78 1.37
N GLN A 205 0.89 23.25 0.90
CA GLN A 205 0.28 22.03 1.45
C GLN A 205 1.17 20.81 1.21
N ARG A 206 1.83 20.70 0.04
CA ARG A 206 2.81 19.63 -0.23
C ARG A 206 4.02 19.72 0.70
N TYR A 207 4.58 20.93 0.87
CA TYR A 207 5.69 21.15 1.80
C TYR A 207 5.30 20.84 3.24
N SER A 208 4.15 21.34 3.70
CA SER A 208 3.64 21.13 5.06
C SER A 208 3.36 19.65 5.32
N TYR A 209 2.82 18.92 4.34
CA TYR A 209 2.61 17.48 4.43
C TYR A 209 3.92 16.71 4.60
N ILE A 210 4.91 16.95 3.74
CA ILE A 210 6.22 16.27 3.84
C ILE A 210 6.91 16.63 5.17
N LYS A 211 6.86 17.90 5.57
CA LYS A 211 7.41 18.37 6.85
C LYS A 211 6.74 17.67 8.04
N GLY A 212 5.43 17.45 8.00
CA GLY A 212 4.70 16.70 9.03
C GLY A 212 5.08 15.22 9.10
N LEU A 213 5.60 14.66 8.00
CA LEU A 213 6.05 13.28 7.93
C LEU A 213 7.55 13.09 8.22
N MET A 214 8.33 14.16 8.37
CA MET A 214 9.76 14.06 8.69
C MET A 214 10.04 13.18 9.90
N MET A 215 11.20 12.53 9.87
CA MET A 215 11.59 11.50 10.82
C MET A 215 12.89 11.90 11.50
N SER A 216 13.13 11.34 12.69
CA SER A 216 14.48 11.34 13.26
C SER A 216 15.26 10.14 12.71
N MET A 217 16.59 10.21 12.76
CA MET A 217 17.45 9.09 12.38
C MET A 217 17.16 7.82 13.21
N GLU A 218 16.75 7.98 14.48
CA GLU A 218 16.33 6.87 15.34
C GLU A 218 15.03 6.22 14.85
N GLU A 219 14.03 7.03 14.48
CA GLU A 219 12.75 6.55 13.93
C GLU A 219 12.98 5.76 12.63
N ILE A 220 13.87 6.24 11.75
CA ILE A 220 14.24 5.54 10.51
C ILE A 220 14.87 4.18 10.81
N LYS A 221 15.86 4.13 11.72
CA LYS A 221 16.50 2.86 12.11
C LYS A 221 15.49 1.87 12.69
N GLN A 222 14.56 2.34 13.51
CA GLN A 222 13.50 1.48 14.04
C GLN A 222 12.56 0.96 12.94
N GLU A 223 12.19 1.81 11.98
CA GLU A 223 11.35 1.41 10.86
C GLU A 223 12.03 0.36 9.97
N TYR A 224 13.32 0.51 9.66
CA TYR A 224 14.10 -0.52 8.97
C TYR A 224 14.12 -1.85 9.74
N LYS A 225 14.34 -1.81 11.06
CA LYS A 225 14.29 -3.02 11.90
C LYS A 225 12.92 -3.70 11.89
N GLN A 226 11.83 -2.92 11.85
CA GLN A 226 10.47 -3.46 11.79
C GLN A 226 10.14 -4.06 10.41
N MET A 227 10.64 -3.46 9.32
CA MET A 227 10.38 -3.94 7.96
C MET A 227 11.23 -5.16 7.58
N GLU A 228 12.53 -5.14 7.87
CA GLU A 228 13.45 -6.22 7.49
C GLU A 228 13.52 -7.34 8.55
N GLY A 229 13.01 -7.08 9.75
CA GLY A 229 13.23 -7.89 10.94
C GLY A 229 14.64 -7.68 11.51
N ASP A 230 14.81 -7.92 12.80
CA ASP A 230 16.14 -7.83 13.41
C ASP A 230 17.07 -8.91 12.81
N PRO A 231 18.22 -8.55 12.22
CA PRO A 231 19.19 -9.52 11.69
C PRO A 231 19.59 -10.58 12.71
N HIS A 232 19.67 -10.22 14.01
CA HIS A 232 19.96 -11.15 15.08
C HIS A 232 18.84 -12.17 15.27
N VAL A 233 17.58 -11.76 15.15
CA VAL A 233 16.43 -12.67 15.25
C VAL A 233 16.37 -13.63 14.06
N LYS A 234 16.71 -13.16 12.85
CA LYS A 234 16.81 -14.03 11.67
C LYS A 234 17.96 -15.05 11.81
N GLY A 235 19.10 -14.62 12.34
CA GLY A 235 20.23 -15.50 12.67
C GLY A 235 19.85 -16.56 13.70
N HIS A 236 19.26 -16.14 14.82
CA HIS A 236 18.86 -17.02 15.91
C HIS A 236 17.80 -18.04 15.48
N ARG A 237 16.81 -17.64 14.65
CA ARG A 237 15.84 -18.59 14.07
C ARG A 237 16.50 -19.66 13.20
N LYS A 238 17.53 -19.29 12.43
CA LYS A 238 18.28 -20.23 11.58
C LYS A 238 19.14 -21.18 12.41
N GLU A 239 19.73 -20.69 13.49
CA GLU A 239 20.53 -21.47 14.42
C GLU A 239 19.66 -22.49 15.17
N LEU A 240 18.52 -22.06 15.74
CA LEU A 240 17.57 -22.93 16.41
C LEU A 240 17.01 -24.02 15.47
N ALA A 241 16.70 -23.68 14.23
CA ALA A 241 16.25 -24.65 13.23
C ALA A 241 17.32 -25.71 12.93
N ARG A 242 18.60 -25.34 12.96
CA ARG A 242 19.72 -26.27 12.78
C ARG A 242 19.88 -27.19 13.99
N GLU A 243 19.73 -26.65 15.20
CA GLU A 243 19.82 -27.42 16.44
C GLU A 243 18.71 -28.47 16.57
N ILE A 244 17.46 -28.10 16.25
CA ILE A 244 16.32 -29.04 16.21
C ILE A 244 16.57 -30.16 15.21
N ALA A 245 17.01 -29.82 13.99
CA ALA A 245 17.32 -30.81 12.97
C ALA A 245 18.46 -31.75 13.40
N MET A 246 19.46 -31.27 14.12
CA MET A 246 20.52 -32.11 14.69
C MET A 246 19.99 -33.04 15.78
N GLY A 247 19.08 -32.56 16.64
CA GLY A 247 18.44 -33.36 17.68
C GLY A 247 17.66 -34.55 17.10
N GLU A 248 16.85 -34.32 16.05
CA GLU A 248 16.11 -35.38 15.36
C GLU A 248 17.02 -36.43 14.72
N MET A 249 18.18 -36.04 14.19
CA MET A 249 19.14 -36.98 13.60
C MET A 249 19.73 -37.92 14.65
N VAL A 250 20.00 -37.41 15.85
CA VAL A 250 20.53 -38.20 16.97
C VAL A 250 19.44 -39.12 17.52
N GLU A 251 18.21 -38.63 17.67
CA GLU A 251 17.08 -39.45 18.14
C GLU A 251 16.75 -40.61 17.19
N ASN A 252 16.77 -40.37 15.87
CA ASN A 252 16.53 -41.43 14.88
C ASN A 252 17.64 -42.50 14.84
N THR A 253 18.80 -42.24 15.45
CA THR A 253 19.87 -43.25 15.59
C THR A 253 19.39 -44.46 16.40
N ARG A 254 18.51 -44.27 17.38
CA ARG A 254 17.96 -45.35 18.21
C ARG A 254 17.15 -46.39 17.42
N LYS A 255 16.74 -46.04 16.20
CA LYS A 255 16.02 -46.93 15.28
C LYS A 255 16.95 -47.65 14.33
N ALA A 256 18.27 -47.42 14.37
CA ALA A 256 19.20 -48.07 13.48
C ALA A 256 19.46 -49.53 13.92
N SER A 257 19.53 -50.44 12.96
CA SER A 257 19.99 -51.82 13.18
C SER A 257 21.51 -51.91 13.16
N VAL A 258 22.18 -51.02 12.41
CA VAL A 258 23.65 -50.95 12.32
C VAL A 258 24.08 -49.52 12.00
N VAL A 259 25.24 -49.10 12.50
CA VAL A 259 25.86 -47.81 12.16
C VAL A 259 27.17 -48.03 11.42
N VAL A 260 27.28 -47.47 10.22
CA VAL A 260 28.50 -47.51 9.39
C VAL A 260 29.29 -46.22 9.59
N THR A 261 30.57 -46.34 9.93
CA THR A 261 31.39 -45.18 10.30
C THR A 261 32.67 -45.04 9.46
N ASN A 262 33.08 -43.78 9.30
CA ASN A 262 34.44 -43.38 8.99
C ASN A 262 35.01 -42.75 10.26
N PRO A 263 36.05 -43.32 10.89
CA PRO A 263 36.41 -43.12 12.30
C PRO A 263 36.36 -41.68 12.81
N THR A 264 36.84 -40.74 12.00
CA THR A 264 37.02 -39.34 12.40
C THR A 264 36.02 -38.36 11.79
N HIS A 265 35.14 -38.79 10.88
CA HIS A 265 34.39 -37.83 10.06
C HIS A 265 32.92 -38.15 9.76
N VAL A 266 32.49 -39.42 9.74
CA VAL A 266 31.16 -39.79 9.22
C VAL A 266 30.53 -40.91 10.03
N ALA A 267 29.23 -40.80 10.28
CA ALA A 267 28.41 -41.91 10.77
C ALA A 267 27.07 -41.95 10.00
N VAL A 268 26.67 -43.13 9.57
CA VAL A 268 25.38 -43.38 8.89
C VAL A 268 24.69 -44.57 9.55
N GLY A 269 23.49 -44.37 10.07
CA GLY A 269 22.64 -45.42 10.61
C GLY A 269 21.72 -46.02 9.56
N LEU A 270 21.72 -47.34 9.48
CA LEU A 270 20.86 -48.12 8.60
C LEU A 270 19.89 -48.93 9.46
N PHE A 271 18.62 -48.94 9.07
CA PHE A 271 17.60 -49.82 9.62
C PHE A 271 17.29 -50.92 8.62
N PHE A 272 17.36 -52.16 9.10
CA PHE A 272 17.01 -53.35 8.35
C PHE A 272 16.40 -54.39 9.28
N GLU A 273 15.25 -54.91 8.91
CA GLU A 273 14.56 -55.99 9.61
C GLU A 273 13.92 -56.95 8.60
N ASP A 274 14.27 -58.24 8.70
CA ASP A 274 13.78 -59.30 7.84
C ASP A 274 12.24 -59.36 7.87
N GLY A 275 11.61 -59.26 6.70
CA GLY A 275 10.15 -59.28 6.55
C GLY A 275 9.43 -57.94 6.73
N LYS A 276 10.10 -56.88 7.21
CA LYS A 276 9.53 -55.52 7.28
C LYS A 276 10.10 -54.57 6.23
N THR A 277 11.41 -54.63 5.99
CA THR A 277 12.08 -53.75 5.02
C THR A 277 12.65 -54.57 3.86
N PRO A 278 12.20 -54.37 2.61
CA PRO A 278 12.74 -55.09 1.45
C PRO A 278 14.19 -54.73 1.13
N LEU A 279 14.64 -53.54 1.53
CA LEU A 279 16.03 -53.07 1.47
C LEU A 279 16.33 -52.24 2.74
N PRO A 280 17.61 -52.11 3.16
CA PRO A 280 17.99 -51.23 4.26
C PRO A 280 17.60 -49.78 4.01
N VAL A 281 17.09 -49.11 5.05
CA VAL A 281 16.66 -47.70 5.03
C VAL A 281 17.65 -46.84 5.80
N VAL A 282 17.99 -45.67 5.28
CA VAL A 282 18.86 -44.71 5.99
C VAL A 282 18.06 -43.93 7.01
N VAL A 283 18.31 -44.15 8.30
CA VAL A 283 17.55 -43.51 9.40
C VAL A 283 18.24 -42.29 9.99
N CYS A 284 19.57 -42.25 9.97
CA CYS A 284 20.35 -41.07 10.35
C CYS A 284 21.64 -41.01 9.53
N LYS A 285 22.17 -39.81 9.29
CA LYS A 285 23.51 -39.60 8.74
C LYS A 285 24.07 -38.27 9.19
N GLY A 286 25.37 -38.20 9.46
CA GLY A 286 26.00 -36.98 9.94
C GLY A 286 27.50 -36.95 9.73
N GLU A 287 28.04 -35.73 9.80
CA GLU A 287 29.48 -35.44 9.76
C GLU A 287 29.92 -34.71 11.03
N GLY A 288 31.20 -34.86 11.39
CA GLY A 288 31.82 -34.16 12.51
C GLY A 288 31.11 -34.42 13.84
N ALA A 289 30.66 -33.36 14.53
CA ALA A 289 30.01 -33.46 15.84
C ALA A 289 28.72 -34.30 15.82
N ILE A 290 27.96 -34.29 14.71
CA ILE A 290 26.76 -35.14 14.58
C ILE A 290 27.18 -36.61 14.48
N ALA A 291 28.26 -36.92 13.75
CA ALA A 291 28.77 -38.28 13.65
C ALA A 291 29.24 -38.83 15.00
N GLU A 292 29.88 -37.99 15.82
CA GLU A 292 30.26 -38.35 17.20
C GLU A 292 29.03 -38.61 18.08
N ALA A 293 28.00 -37.77 17.97
CA ALA A 293 26.76 -37.96 18.71
C ALA A 293 26.01 -39.25 18.29
N ILE A 294 25.97 -39.55 16.98
CA ILE A 294 25.39 -40.80 16.45
C ILE A 294 26.16 -42.01 16.99
N LYS A 295 27.50 -41.99 16.97
CA LYS A 295 28.32 -43.09 17.52
C LYS A 295 28.06 -43.32 19.00
N ARG A 296 28.02 -42.23 19.79
CA ARG A 296 27.74 -42.31 21.23
C ARG A 296 26.37 -42.92 21.52
N VAL A 297 25.32 -42.49 20.82
CA VAL A 297 23.98 -43.07 21.00
C VAL A 297 23.92 -44.52 20.54
N ALA A 298 24.63 -44.88 19.46
CA ALA A 298 24.72 -46.27 19.03
C ALA A 298 25.39 -47.15 20.08
N GLU A 299 26.47 -46.69 20.71
CA GLU A 299 27.13 -47.38 21.82
C GLU A 299 26.21 -47.50 23.06
N GLU A 300 25.50 -46.43 23.42
CA GLU A 300 24.55 -46.41 24.56
C GLU A 300 23.37 -47.38 24.38
N GLU A 301 22.86 -47.53 23.15
CA GLU A 301 21.72 -48.40 22.83
C GLU A 301 22.16 -49.82 22.38
N GLY A 302 23.46 -50.11 22.37
CA GLY A 302 24.00 -51.41 21.96
C GLY A 302 23.86 -51.71 20.46
N ILE A 303 23.73 -50.68 19.63
CA ILE A 303 23.64 -50.81 18.18
C ILE A 303 25.05 -51.06 17.60
N PRO A 304 25.27 -52.12 16.81
CA PRO A 304 26.58 -52.44 16.25
C PRO A 304 27.15 -51.31 15.39
N VAL A 305 28.39 -50.91 15.69
CA VAL A 305 29.13 -49.88 14.96
C VAL A 305 30.21 -50.54 14.11
N LEU A 306 30.07 -50.49 12.79
CA LEU A 306 30.99 -51.09 11.84
C LEU A 306 31.79 -50.02 11.10
N GLN A 307 33.10 -50.22 11.05
CA GLN A 307 34.00 -49.31 10.36
C GLN A 307 34.16 -49.71 8.89
N ASN A 308 33.64 -48.89 7.98
CA ASN A 308 33.85 -49.06 6.54
C ASN A 308 33.92 -47.67 5.89
N VAL A 309 35.15 -47.17 5.70
CA VAL A 309 35.40 -45.80 5.24
C VAL A 309 34.84 -45.52 3.84
N PRO A 310 35.06 -46.38 2.81
CA PRO A 310 34.46 -46.19 1.50
C PRO A 310 32.93 -46.15 1.55
N LEU A 311 32.30 -47.08 2.27
CA LEU A 311 30.85 -47.20 2.33
C LEU A 311 30.21 -46.04 3.11
N ALA A 312 30.78 -45.63 4.24
CA ALA A 312 30.29 -44.51 5.03
C ALA A 312 30.29 -43.21 4.21
N ARG A 313 31.37 -42.94 3.44
CA ARG A 313 31.45 -41.77 2.56
C ARG A 313 30.43 -41.83 1.43
N ALA A 314 30.27 -43.00 0.80
CA ALA A 314 29.31 -43.17 -0.29
C ALA A 314 27.86 -43.04 0.19
N LEU A 315 27.50 -43.63 1.32
CA LEU A 315 26.17 -43.51 1.92
C LEU A 315 25.84 -42.07 2.31
N LEU A 316 26.81 -41.34 2.85
CA LEU A 316 26.65 -39.95 3.23
C LEU A 316 26.29 -39.05 2.05
N THR A 317 26.97 -39.24 0.91
CA THR A 317 26.81 -38.40 -0.29
C THR A 317 25.62 -38.82 -1.14
N THR A 318 25.38 -40.12 -1.32
CA THR A 318 24.41 -40.63 -2.31
C THR A 318 23.07 -41.02 -1.71
N ALA A 319 23.01 -41.46 -0.45
CA ALA A 319 21.77 -41.94 0.15
C ALA A 319 20.94 -40.80 0.77
N GLN A 320 19.60 -40.90 0.71
CA GLN A 320 18.70 -39.91 1.30
C GLN A 320 18.09 -40.44 2.61
N LEU A 321 17.90 -39.54 3.58
CA LEU A 321 17.25 -39.88 4.85
C LEU A 321 15.81 -40.35 4.63
N GLY A 322 15.42 -41.42 5.32
CA GLY A 322 14.10 -42.04 5.24
C GLY A 322 13.85 -42.84 3.96
N GLN A 323 14.85 -43.02 3.10
CA GLN A 323 14.75 -43.78 1.87
C GLN A 323 15.62 -45.04 1.90
N TYR A 324 15.32 -45.97 1.00
CA TYR A 324 16.16 -47.14 0.76
C TYR A 324 17.55 -46.73 0.25
N ILE A 325 18.54 -47.57 0.53
CA ILE A 325 19.89 -47.40 0.02
C ILE A 325 19.91 -47.32 -1.52
N PRO A 326 20.79 -46.49 -2.13
CA PRO A 326 20.95 -46.42 -3.58
C PRO A 326 21.36 -47.77 -4.18
N SER A 327 20.94 -48.02 -5.42
CA SER A 327 21.20 -49.29 -6.12
C SER A 327 22.68 -49.68 -6.18
N GLU A 328 23.56 -48.69 -6.29
CA GLU A 328 25.02 -48.86 -6.34
C GLU A 328 25.62 -49.36 -5.02
N LEU A 329 24.90 -49.20 -3.90
CA LEU A 329 25.35 -49.55 -2.55
C LEU A 329 24.68 -50.81 -2.01
N ILE A 330 23.83 -51.48 -2.79
CA ILE A 330 23.13 -52.70 -2.33
C ILE A 330 24.12 -53.80 -1.98
N GLU A 331 25.05 -54.11 -2.89
CA GLU A 331 26.01 -55.20 -2.70
C GLU A 331 26.97 -54.95 -1.51
N PRO A 332 27.62 -53.77 -1.39
CA PRO A 332 28.47 -53.48 -0.22
C PRO A 332 27.72 -53.44 1.12
N VAL A 333 26.46 -52.99 1.14
CA VAL A 333 25.65 -52.99 2.36
C VAL A 333 25.21 -54.41 2.72
N ALA A 334 24.87 -55.24 1.74
CA ALA A 334 24.54 -56.64 1.96
C ALA A 334 25.72 -57.43 2.55
N GLU A 335 26.93 -57.24 2.02
CA GLU A 335 28.15 -57.83 2.58
C GLU A 335 28.37 -57.42 4.04
N LEU A 336 28.16 -56.13 4.36
CA LEU A 336 28.30 -55.60 5.70
C LEU A 336 27.26 -56.20 6.67
N LEU A 337 26.01 -56.35 6.25
CA LEU A 337 24.96 -56.98 7.06
C LEU A 337 25.20 -58.48 7.25
N MET A 338 25.71 -59.17 6.22
CA MET A 338 26.08 -60.59 6.34
C MET A 338 27.27 -60.79 7.28
N ALA A 339 28.28 -59.90 7.21
CA ALA A 339 29.40 -59.90 8.13
C ALA A 339 28.94 -59.68 9.58
N LEU A 340 28.03 -58.71 9.80
CA LEU A 340 27.42 -58.48 11.11
C LEU A 340 26.72 -59.73 11.64
N ARG A 341 25.91 -60.38 10.79
CA ARG A 341 25.17 -61.59 11.15
C ARG A 341 26.09 -62.74 11.56
N ARG A 342 27.20 -62.94 10.85
CA ARG A 342 28.23 -63.95 11.21
C ARG A 342 28.88 -63.66 12.57
N MET A 343 29.16 -62.38 12.86
CA MET A 343 29.71 -61.98 14.17
C MET A 343 28.71 -62.15 15.32
N THR A 344 27.40 -62.15 15.04
CA THR A 344 26.35 -62.41 16.04
C THR A 344 25.96 -63.89 16.18
N GLU A 345 26.32 -64.75 15.21
CA GLU A 345 25.95 -66.18 15.16
C GLU A 345 27.09 -67.14 15.59
N GLU A 346 28.31 -66.68 15.88
CA GLU A 346 29.40 -67.53 16.45
C GLU A 346 29.18 -67.79 17.96
N PRO A 347 29.00 -69.04 18.42
CA PRO A 347 28.91 -69.39 19.84
C PRO A 347 30.29 -69.40 20.50
N ASN A 348 30.33 -68.90 21.73
CA ASN A 348 31.43 -69.00 22.68
C ASN A 348 31.65 -70.47 23.12
N ASP A 349 32.34 -71.26 22.31
CA ASP A 349 32.83 -72.60 22.69
C ASP A 349 34.32 -72.51 23.03
N GLY A 350 34.65 -72.46 24.33
CA GLY A 350 36.04 -72.53 24.76
C GLY A 350 36.32 -72.16 26.21
N GLU A 351 35.57 -72.68 27.18
CA GLU A 351 36.02 -72.84 28.57
C GLU A 351 35.21 -73.96 29.24
N GLU A 352 35.71 -75.21 29.13
CA GLU A 352 35.42 -76.24 30.13
C GLU A 352 36.74 -76.61 30.80
N ASP A 353 36.77 -76.33 32.10
CA ASP A 353 37.83 -76.64 33.07
C ASP A 353 37.74 -78.12 33.51
N PHE A 354 38.93 -78.72 33.71
CA PHE A 354 39.31 -79.73 34.69
C PHE A 354 38.69 -81.16 34.76
N ASP A 355 39.64 -82.08 35.01
CA ASP A 355 39.63 -83.33 35.78
C ASP A 355 39.34 -84.67 35.05
N GLY A 356 40.34 -85.56 35.09
CA GLY A 356 40.27 -86.97 34.68
C GLY A 356 41.57 -87.54 34.13
#